data_AF-A0A940L6F9-F1
#
_entry.id   AF-A0A940L6F9-F1
#
_cell.length_a   1.000
_cell.length_b   1.000
_cell.length_c   1.000
_cell.angle_alpha   90.00
_cell.angle_beta   90.00
_cell.angle_gamma   90.00
#
_symmetry.space_group_name_H-M   'P 1'
#
loop_
_entity.id
_entity.type
_entity.pdbx_description
1 polymer ?
#
loop_
_entity_poly.entity_id
_entity_poly.type
_entity_poly.pdbx_seq_one_letter_code
_entity_poly.pdbx_strand_id
1 'polypeptide(L)' 'MAIDQGTTSSRVCIINQAGGLVSEARETFKQIYPKPGWVEHDPE' A
#
# COMPACT_ATOMS: atom_id res chain seq x y z
N MET A 1 3.68 -6.48 -13.25
CA MET A 1 2.80 -6.09 -12.13
C MET A 1 3.70 -5.73 -10.97
N ALA A 2 3.38 -4.65 -10.27
CA ALA A 2 4.11 -4.20 -9.07
C ALA A 2 3.13 -4.10 -7.90
N ILE A 3 3.60 -4.47 -6.72
CA ILE A 3 2.89 -4.32 -5.44
C ILE A 3 3.77 -3.46 -4.55
N ASP A 4 3.20 -2.39 -4.01
CA ASP A 4 3.84 -1.46 -3.11
C ASP A 4 3.05 -1.41 -1.80
N GLN A 5 3.68 -1.85 -0.72
CA GLN A 5 3.09 -1.87 0.62
C GLN A 5 3.60 -0.65 1.37
N GLY A 6 2.91 0.48 1.19
CA GLY A 6 3.21 1.73 1.85
C GLY A 6 2.69 1.75 3.27
N THR A 7 3.13 2.70 4.08
CA THR A 7 2.71 2.80 5.48
C THR A 7 1.24 3.14 5.68
N THR A 8 0.57 3.75 4.69
CA THR A 8 -0.83 4.18 4.77
C THR A 8 -1.76 3.34 3.89
N SER A 9 -1.21 2.72 2.85
CA SER A 9 -1.99 2.00 1.85
C SER A 9 -1.14 1.00 1.09
N SER A 10 -1.79 -0.06 0.63
CA SER A 10 -1.24 -1.00 -0.34
C SER A 10 -1.67 -0.58 -1.74
N ARG A 11 -0.74 -0.60 -2.70
CA ARG A 11 -0.98 -0.23 -4.10
C ARG A 11 -0.56 -1.37 -5.02
N VAL A 12 -1.36 -1.61 -6.04
CA VAL A 12 -1.08 -2.57 -7.11
C VAL A 12 -1.11 -1.86 -8.44
N CYS A 13 -0.06 -2.03 -9.24
CA CYS A 13 0.07 -1.42 -10.57
C CYS A 13 0.29 -2.48 -11.65
N ILE A 14 -0.45 -2.37 -12.75
CA ILE A 14 -0.20 -3.11 -13.99
C ILE A 14 0.66 -2.22 -14.88
N ILE A 15 1.85 -2.71 -15.24
CA ILE A 15 2.82 -2.02 -16.08
C ILE A 15 3.00 -2.83 -17.38
N ASN A 16 2.95 -2.15 -18.52
CA ASN A 16 3.22 -2.79 -19.82
C ASN A 16 4.71 -2.98 -20.07
N GLN A 17 5.07 -3.68 -21.15
CA GLN A 17 6.47 -3.98 -21.49
C GLN A 17 7.32 -2.74 -21.80
N ALA A 18 6.69 -1.62 -22.18
CA ALA A 18 7.38 -0.34 -22.41
C ALA A 18 7.55 0.50 -21.12
N GLY A 19 7.15 -0.03 -19.96
CA GLY A 19 7.22 0.67 -18.68
C GLY A 19 6.04 1.62 -18.39
N GLY A 20 5.03 1.66 -19.25
CA GLY A 20 3.84 2.50 -19.06
C GLY A 20 2.85 1.90 -18.06
N LEU A 21 2.22 2.77 -17.25
CA LEU A 21 1.14 2.40 -16.33
C LEU A 21 -0.13 2.10 -17.13
N VAL A 22 -0.68 0.90 -16.96
CA VAL A 22 -1.91 0.44 -17.60
C VAL A 22 -3.11 0.58 -16.67
N SER A 23 -2.94 0.22 -15.40
CA SER A 23 -4.00 0.26 -14.40
C SER A 23 -3.40 0.28 -13.00
N GLU A 24 -4.16 0.79 -12.04
CA GLU A 24 -3.77 0.91 -10.64
C GLU A 24 -4.99 0.69 -9.73
N ALA A 25 -4.75 0.01 -8.61
CA ALA A 25 -5.66 -0.04 -7.47
C ALA A 25 -4.90 0.32 -6.19
N ARG A 26 -5.60 0.92 -5.23
CA ARG A 26 -5.05 1.23 -3.91
C ARG A 26 -6.08 0.98 -2.83
N GLU A 27 -5.63 0.47 -1.71
CA GLU A 27 -6.45 0.21 -0.53
C GLU A 27 -5.74 0.74 0.71
N THR A 28 -6.43 1.58 1.47
CA THR A 28 -5.93 2.13 2.74
C THR A 28 -6.22 1.15 3.86
N PHE A 29 -5.31 1.04 4.82
CA PHE A 29 -5.50 0.23 6.01
C PHE A 29 -5.34 1.08 7.28
N LYS A 30 -5.90 0.57 8.38
CA LYS A 30 -5.96 1.30 9.65
C LYS A 30 -4.58 1.42 10.28
N GLN A 31 -4.24 2.63 10.72
CA GLN A 31 -3.11 2.86 11.63
C GLN A 31 -3.57 2.63 13.07
N ILE A 32 -2.82 1.83 13.83
CA ILE A 32 -3.17 1.51 15.22
C ILE A 32 -2.25 2.33 16.15
N TYR A 33 -2.85 3.08 17.07
CA TYR A 33 -2.15 3.96 18.02
C TYR A 33 -2.50 3.57 19.46
N PRO A 34 -1.89 2.50 20.02
CA PRO A 34 -2.25 2.01 21.35
C PRO A 34 -1.74 2.93 22.48
N LYS A 35 -0.65 3.66 22.23
CA LYS A 35 -0.01 4.59 23.17
C LYS A 35 0.57 5.80 22.43
N PRO A 36 0.74 6.96 23.10
CA PRO A 36 1.42 8.10 22.50
C PRO A 36 2.80 7.72 21.95
N GLY A 37 3.05 8.06 20.68
CA GLY A 37 4.31 7.79 19.98
C GLY A 37 4.43 6.39 19.36
N TRP A 38 3.45 5.51 19.55
CA TRP A 38 3.44 4.16 18.95
C TRP A 38 2.58 4.15 17.68
N VAL A 39 3.07 3.46 16.65
CA VAL A 39 2.33 3.21 15.40
C VAL A 39 2.51 1.75 15.04
N GLU A 40 1.38 1.02 14.95
CA GLU A 40 1.33 -0.41 14.65
C GLU A 40 0.45 -0.64 13.41
N HIS A 41 0.76 -1.71 12.67
CA HIS A 41 -0.04 -2.21 11.53
C HIS A 41 -0.49 -3.64 11.82
N ASP A 42 -1.70 -3.97 11.40
CA ASP A 42 -2.20 -5.35 11.40
C ASP A 42 -1.65 -6.07 10.15
N PRO A 43 -0.94 -7.21 10.29
CA PRO A 43 -0.40 -7.96 9.15
C PRO A 43 -1.45 -8.82 8.42
N GLU A 44 -2.66 -9.00 8.98
CA GLU A 44 -3.74 -9.81 8.40
C GLU A 44 -4.59 -9.07 7.35
#